data_AF-A0A1P8F7L5-F1
#
_entry.id   AF-A0A1P8F7L5-F1
#
_cell.length_a   1.000
_cell.length_b   1.000
_cell.length_c   1.000
_cell.angle_alpha   90.00
_cell.angle_beta   90.00
_cell.angle_gamma   90.00
#
_symmetry.space_group_name_H-M   'P 1'
#
loop_
_entity.id
_entity.type
_entity.pdbx_description
1 polymer ?
#
loop_
_entity_poly.entity_id
_entity_poly.type
_entity_poly.pdbx_seq_one_letter_code
_entity_poly.pdbx_strand_id
1 'polypeptide(L)'
;MSLGSEYFLFVSCSALGFIQAAAIAGGLRGLLFSQNRLFARLITGALIAPGAIIFFTWNYRNPVGIIEGSQQAGLFSLAALSAIAITIIVSSLLNHSRLKTTVPVQSGLEALKERTYFQALSARLKWRR
;
A
#
# COMPACT_ATOMS: atom_id res chain seq x y z
N MET A 1 8.22 -15.61 -16.27
CA MET A 1 7.37 -15.83 -15.09
C MET A 1 6.03 -16.40 -15.59
N SER A 2 5.13 -16.90 -14.74
CA SER A 2 3.79 -17.29 -15.22
C SER A 2 2.91 -16.05 -15.37
N LEU A 3 1.97 -16.07 -16.32
CA LEU A 3 1.04 -14.94 -16.57
C LEU A 3 0.30 -14.50 -15.29
N GLY A 4 -0.13 -15.46 -14.47
CA GLY A 4 -0.77 -15.19 -13.18
C GLY A 4 0.15 -14.52 -12.16
N SER A 5 1.43 -14.93 -12.09
CA SER A 5 2.40 -14.30 -11.18
C SER A 5 2.78 -12.89 -11.61
N GLU A 6 2.87 -12.64 -12.93
CA GLU A 6 3.11 -11.30 -13.48
C GLU A 6 1.92 -10.39 -13.16
N TYR A 7 0.70 -10.84 -13.46
CA TYR A 7 -0.52 -10.13 -13.10
C TYR A 7 -0.59 -9.80 -11.60
N PHE A 8 -0.34 -10.78 -10.74
CA PHE A 8 -0.33 -10.60 -9.29
C PHE A 8 0.64 -9.50 -8.84
N LEU A 9 1.88 -9.53 -9.34
CA LEU A 9 2.89 -8.52 -8.98
C LEU A 9 2.51 -7.14 -9.49
N PHE A 10 1.99 -7.04 -10.72
CA PHE A 10 1.54 -5.76 -11.27
C PHE A 10 0.38 -5.15 -10.50
N VAL A 11 -0.63 -5.95 -10.17
CA VAL A 11 -1.75 -5.49 -9.34
C VAL A 11 -1.26 -5.10 -7.95
N SER A 12 -0.36 -5.90 -7.35
CA SER A 12 0.20 -5.61 -6.02
C SER A 12 0.94 -4.27 -6.01
N CYS A 13 1.85 -4.04 -6.97
CA CYS A 13 2.58 -2.78 -7.11
C CYS A 13 1.64 -1.58 -7.33
N SER A 14 0.64 -1.73 -8.20
CA SER A 14 -0.33 -0.66 -8.46
C SER A 14 -1.17 -0.35 -7.21
N ALA A 15 -1.64 -1.38 -6.51
CA ALA A 15 -2.39 -1.24 -5.27
C ALA A 15 -1.57 -0.55 -4.18
N LEU A 16 -0.28 -0.87 -4.03
CA LEU A 16 0.64 -0.13 -3.15
C LEU A 16 0.66 1.36 -3.53
N GLY A 17 0.80 1.66 -4.82
CA GLY A 17 0.78 3.03 -5.33
C GLY A 17 -0.51 3.78 -4.97
N PHE A 18 -1.68 3.17 -5.19
CA PHE A 18 -2.96 3.77 -4.83
C PHE A 18 -3.15 3.97 -3.32
N ILE A 19 -2.71 3.02 -2.50
CA ILE A 19 -2.73 3.18 -1.04
C ILE A 19 -1.83 4.36 -0.62
N GLN A 20 -0.63 4.48 -1.20
CA GLN A 20 0.26 5.62 -0.94
C GLN A 20 -0.39 6.94 -1.40
N ALA A 21 -1.06 6.96 -2.56
CA ALA A 21 -1.80 8.14 -3.03
C ALA A 21 -2.91 8.55 -2.05
N ALA A 22 -3.72 7.58 -1.59
CA ALA A 22 -4.78 7.82 -0.62
C ALA A 22 -4.22 8.31 0.73
N ALA A 23 -3.10 7.74 1.19
CA ALA A 23 -2.42 8.18 2.41
C ALA A 23 -1.88 9.62 2.30
N ILE A 24 -1.34 10.00 1.13
CA ILE A 24 -0.91 11.39 0.87
C ILE A 24 -2.12 12.33 0.91
N ALA A 25 -3.22 11.97 0.24
CA ALA A 25 -4.44 12.79 0.19
C ALA A 25 -5.10 12.95 1.58
N GLY A 26 -5.14 11.87 2.37
CA GLY A 26 -5.68 11.87 3.74
C GLY A 26 -4.72 12.37 4.83
N GLY A 27 -3.47 12.70 4.47
CA GLY A 27 -2.45 13.09 5.44
C GLY A 27 -2.06 11.99 6.43
N LEU A 28 -2.28 10.71 6.08
CA LEU A 28 -2.04 9.53 6.93
C LEU A 28 -0.55 9.18 6.94
N ARG A 29 0.26 10.02 7.60
CA ARG A 29 1.73 9.92 7.62
C ARG A 29 2.25 8.56 8.09
N GLY A 30 1.53 7.88 8.98
CA GLY A 30 1.82 6.55 9.50
C GLY A 30 1.74 5.43 8.48
N LEU A 31 1.13 5.66 7.31
CA LEU A 31 1.05 4.72 6.20
C LEU A 31 2.03 5.05 5.05
N LEU A 32 2.65 6.23 5.08
CA LEU A 32 3.57 6.64 4.01
C LEU A 32 4.89 5.88 4.08
N PHE A 33 5.43 5.48 2.93
CA PHE A 33 6.78 4.91 2.87
C PHE A 33 7.89 5.93 3.12
N SER A 34 7.60 7.22 2.89
CA SER A 34 8.52 8.31 3.23
C SER A 34 7.76 9.53 3.72
N GLN A 35 8.31 10.17 4.75
CA GLN A 35 7.80 11.44 5.26
C GLN A 35 8.15 12.63 4.37
N ASN A 36 9.14 12.48 3.47
CA ASN A 36 9.43 13.51 2.48
C ASN A 36 8.35 13.48 1.40
N ARG A 37 7.56 14.56 1.31
CA ARG A 37 6.42 14.67 0.38
C ARG A 37 6.79 14.48 -1.08
N LEU A 38 7.95 14.98 -1.52
CA LEU A 38 8.40 14.81 -2.90
C LEU A 38 8.70 13.34 -3.16
N PHE A 39 9.47 12.71 -2.27
CA PHE A 39 9.82 11.30 -2.43
C PHE A 39 8.60 10.37 -2.34
N ALA A 40 7.64 10.66 -1.44
CA ALA A 40 6.38 9.94 -1.36
C ALA A 40 5.59 10.01 -2.67
N ARG A 41 5.48 11.19 -3.28
CA ARG A 41 4.80 11.36 -4.58
C ARG A 41 5.53 10.63 -5.71
N LEU A 42 6.86 10.65 -5.72
CA LEU A 42 7.65 9.92 -6.72
C LEU A 42 7.45 8.41 -6.57
N ILE A 43 7.47 7.87 -5.35
CA ILE A 43 7.17 6.45 -5.08
C ILE A 43 5.76 6.11 -5.59
N THR A 44 4.76 6.92 -5.23
CA THR A 44 3.38 6.72 -5.70
C THR A 44 3.30 6.69 -7.22
N GLY A 45 3.89 7.66 -7.91
CA GLY A 45 3.90 7.72 -9.37
C GLY A 45 4.60 6.51 -9.99
N ALA A 46 5.76 6.12 -9.46
CA ALA A 46 6.54 4.98 -9.92
C ALA A 46 5.81 3.63 -9.71
N LEU A 47 4.96 3.53 -8.70
CA LEU A 47 4.16 2.32 -8.44
C LEU A 47 2.90 2.24 -9.31
N ILE A 48 2.24 3.37 -9.61
CA ILE A 48 0.99 3.40 -10.39
C ILE A 48 1.27 3.36 -11.90
N ALA A 49 2.21 4.17 -12.39
CA ALA A 49 2.36 4.41 -13.83
C ALA A 49 2.67 3.13 -14.64
N PRO A 50 3.59 2.24 -14.22
CA PRO A 50 3.84 1.00 -14.94
C PRO A 50 2.60 0.10 -14.99
N GLY A 51 1.84 0.05 -13.89
CA GLY A 51 0.60 -0.71 -13.81
C GLY A 51 -0.46 -0.22 -14.78
N ALA A 52 -0.68 1.10 -14.85
CA ALA A 52 -1.61 1.71 -15.79
C ALA A 52 -1.19 1.41 -17.25
N ILE A 53 0.09 1.61 -17.58
CA ILE A 53 0.61 1.34 -18.94
C ILE A 53 0.39 -0.14 -19.31
N ILE A 54 0.69 -1.05 -18.40
CA ILE A 54 0.59 -2.49 -18.65
C ILE A 54 -0.86 -2.95 -18.75
N PHE A 55 -1.76 -2.37 -17.96
CA PHE A 55 -3.18 -2.61 -18.06
C PHE A 55 -3.71 -2.22 -19.45
N PHE A 56 -3.39 -1.01 -19.92
CA PHE A 56 -3.84 -0.55 -21.24
C PHE A 56 -3.15 -1.25 -22.42
N THR A 57 -1.97 -1.84 -22.21
CA THR A 57 -1.23 -2.59 -23.25
C THR A 57 -1.36 -4.10 -23.11
N TRP A 58 -2.22 -4.60 -22.20
CA TRP A 58 -2.27 -6.01 -21.81
C TRP A 58 -2.53 -6.96 -22.98
N ASN A 59 -3.52 -6.64 -23.82
CA ASN A 59 -3.91 -7.47 -24.95
C ASN A 59 -2.83 -7.51 -26.06
N TYR A 60 -2.06 -6.43 -26.21
CA TYR A 60 -0.92 -6.40 -27.13
C TYR A 60 0.24 -7.25 -26.60
N ARG A 61 0.49 -7.21 -25.29
CA ARG A 61 1.55 -7.96 -24.63
C ARG A 61 1.26 -9.46 -24.52
N ASN A 62 -0.01 -9.84 -24.43
CA ASN A 62 -0.44 -11.22 -24.18
C ASN A 62 -1.45 -11.70 -25.23
N PRO A 63 -1.05 -11.86 -26.50
CA PRO A 63 -1.98 -12.19 -27.60
C PRO A 63 -2.65 -13.57 -27.47
N VAL A 64 -2.05 -14.48 -26.70
CA VAL A 64 -2.58 -15.85 -26.43
C VAL A 64 -2.74 -16.14 -24.93
N GLY A 65 -2.50 -15.14 -24.07
CA GLY A 65 -2.54 -15.28 -22.62
C GLY A 65 -3.82 -14.71 -22.02
N ILE A 66 -4.82 -15.57 -21.78
CA ILE A 66 -6.05 -15.19 -21.09
C ILE A 66 -6.04 -15.82 -19.70
N ILE A 67 -6.15 -15.00 -18.66
CA ILE A 67 -6.41 -15.49 -17.30
C ILE A 67 -7.91 -15.68 -17.19
N GLU A 68 -8.35 -16.85 -16.72
CA GLU A 68 -9.76 -17.09 -16.45
C GLU A 68 -10.30 -16.05 -15.44
N GLY A 69 -11.51 -15.51 -15.66
CA GLY A 69 -12.03 -14.42 -14.85
C GLY A 69 -12.10 -14.72 -13.34
N SER A 70 -12.43 -15.96 -12.97
CA SER A 70 -12.45 -16.44 -11.58
C SER A 70 -11.04 -16.38 -10.95
N GLN A 71 -10.03 -16.87 -11.67
CA GLN A 71 -8.63 -16.84 -11.26
C GLN A 71 -8.11 -15.41 -11.18
N GLN A 72 -8.44 -14.57 -12.17
CA GLN A 72 -8.05 -13.16 -12.20
C GLN A 72 -8.62 -12.39 -11.00
N ALA A 73 -9.87 -12.64 -10.64
CA ALA A 73 -10.51 -12.04 -9.47
C ALA A 73 -9.84 -12.48 -8.15
N GLY A 74 -9.50 -13.77 -8.04
CA GLY A 74 -8.75 -14.31 -6.90
C GLY A 74 -7.37 -13.67 -6.76
N LEU A 75 -6.60 -13.61 -7.86
CA LEU A 75 -5.28 -12.98 -7.89
C LEU A 75 -5.35 -11.48 -7.57
N PHE A 76 -6.34 -10.77 -8.10
CA PHE A 76 -6.55 -9.35 -7.81
C PHE A 76 -6.82 -9.10 -6.32
N SER A 77 -7.71 -9.90 -5.74
CA SER A 77 -8.08 -9.78 -4.32
C SER A 77 -6.88 -10.08 -3.41
N LEU A 78 -6.14 -11.15 -3.72
CA LEU A 78 -4.94 -11.51 -2.97
C LEU A 78 -3.84 -10.45 -3.09
N ALA A 79 -3.66 -9.87 -4.28
CA ALA A 79 -2.70 -8.79 -4.53
C ALA A 79 -3.07 -7.53 -3.74
N ALA A 80 -4.34 -7.13 -3.74
CA ALA A 80 -4.82 -5.98 -2.98
C ALA A 80 -4.64 -6.17 -1.47
N LEU A 81 -4.99 -7.35 -0.92
CA LEU A 81 -4.77 -7.68 0.49
C LEU A 81 -3.28 -7.69 0.85
N SER A 82 -2.45 -8.25 -0.03
CA SER A 82 -1.00 -8.26 0.14
C SER A 82 -0.43 -6.84 0.16
N ALA A 83 -0.92 -5.95 -0.71
CA ALA A 83 -0.51 -4.55 -0.74
C ALA A 83 -0.87 -3.80 0.56
N ILE A 84 -2.04 -4.09 1.16
CA ILE A 84 -2.42 -3.53 2.47
C ILE A 84 -1.44 -4.02 3.55
N ALA A 85 -1.20 -5.33 3.62
CA ALA A 85 -0.30 -5.92 4.61
C ALA A 85 1.13 -5.37 4.48
N ILE A 86 1.66 -5.34 3.25
CA ILE A 86 2.97 -4.77 2.93
C ILE A 86 3.00 -3.29 3.32
N THR A 87 1.96 -2.52 3.02
CA THR A 87 1.92 -1.10 3.39
C THR A 87 2.04 -0.92 4.89
N ILE A 88 1.27 -1.67 5.67
CA ILE A 88 1.29 -1.62 7.14
C ILE A 88 2.69 -1.99 7.67
N ILE A 89 3.28 -3.08 7.18
CA ILE A 89 4.57 -3.58 7.65
C ILE A 89 5.68 -2.60 7.29
N VAL A 90 5.81 -2.25 6.01
CA VAL A 90 6.90 -1.41 5.49
C VAL A 90 6.83 0.00 6.07
N SER A 91 5.65 0.64 6.06
CA SER A 91 5.51 1.99 6.64
C SER A 91 5.81 1.99 8.14
N SER A 92 5.42 0.93 8.86
CA SER A 92 5.71 0.84 10.28
C SER A 92 7.20 0.66 10.55
N LEU A 93 7.91 -0.16 9.77
CA LEU A 93 9.36 -0.34 9.91
C LEU A 93 10.13 0.94 9.57
N LEU A 94 9.79 1.61 8.46
CA LEU A 94 10.50 2.80 7.98
C LEU A 94 10.28 4.04 8.87
N ASN A 95 9.12 4.14 9.52
CA ASN A 95 8.74 5.33 10.29
C ASN A 95 8.70 5.12 11.81
N HIS A 96 9.06 3.93 12.31
CA HIS A 96 8.95 3.62 13.74
C HIS A 96 9.68 4.64 14.63
N SER A 97 10.86 5.10 14.20
CA SER A 97 11.65 6.10 14.93
C SER A 97 11.36 7.55 14.55
N ARG A 98 10.68 7.78 13.41
CA ARG A 98 10.46 9.12 12.86
C ARG A 98 9.20 9.78 13.40
N LEU A 99 8.17 9.00 13.72
CA LEU A 99 6.91 9.49 14.26
C LEU A 99 6.94 9.45 15.79
N LYS A 100 6.93 10.63 16.42
CA LYS A 100 6.98 10.78 17.88
C LYS A 100 5.59 10.63 18.48
N THR A 101 5.46 9.78 19.48
CA THR A 101 4.22 9.43 20.19
C THR A 101 3.85 10.41 21.32
N THR A 102 4.21 11.70 21.20
CA THR A 102 3.97 12.71 22.23
C THR A 102 2.50 13.17 22.31
N VAL A 103 1.71 12.92 21.26
CA VAL A 103 0.29 13.30 21.19
C VAL A 103 -0.59 12.13 21.67
N PRO A 104 -1.67 12.37 22.46
CA PRO A 104 -2.60 11.32 22.87
C PRO A 104 -3.18 10.57 21.67
N VAL A 105 -3.43 9.26 21.86
CA VAL A 105 -3.95 8.39 20.79
C VAL A 105 -5.35 8.86 20.39
N GLN A 106 -5.46 9.37 19.17
CA GLN A 106 -6.76 9.70 18.58
C GLN A 106 -7.52 8.42 18.19
N SER A 107 -8.84 8.53 18.08
CA SER A 107 -9.69 7.39 17.72
C SER A 107 -9.74 7.16 16.21
N GLY A 108 -9.72 5.89 15.80
CA GLY A 108 -9.92 5.50 14.40
C GLY A 108 -8.70 5.76 13.51
N LEU A 109 -8.97 6.05 12.23
CA LEU A 109 -7.94 6.25 11.19
C LEU A 109 -7.08 7.49 11.45
N GLU A 110 -7.62 8.48 12.18
CA GLU A 110 -6.92 9.70 12.57
C GLU A 110 -5.65 9.43 13.39
N ALA A 111 -5.59 8.30 14.13
CA ALA A 111 -4.39 7.86 14.82
C ALA A 111 -3.18 7.71 13.87
N LEU A 112 -3.42 7.39 12.59
CA LEU A 112 -2.38 7.18 11.58
C LEU A 112 -1.79 8.49 11.06
N LYS A 113 -2.32 9.66 11.42
CA LYS A 113 -1.70 10.94 11.05
C LYS A 113 -0.41 11.20 11.82
N GLU A 114 -0.32 10.68 13.04
CA GLU A 114 0.80 10.93 13.96
C GLU A 114 1.54 9.66 14.39
N ARG A 115 1.02 8.47 14.07
CA ARG A 115 1.60 7.17 14.50
C ARG A 115 1.56 6.15 13.38
N THR A 116 2.49 5.21 13.40
CA THR A 116 2.38 4.02 12.55
C THR A 116 1.30 3.08 13.08
N TYR A 117 0.82 2.16 12.23
CA TYR A 117 -0.21 1.20 12.63
C TYR A 117 0.21 0.37 13.86
N PHE A 118 1.46 -0.12 13.90
CA PHE A 118 1.96 -0.87 15.07
C PHE A 118 2.09 -0.01 16.34
N GLN A 119 2.45 1.27 16.22
CA GLN A 119 2.47 2.19 17.36
C GLN A 119 1.05 2.47 17.90
N ALA A 120 0.06 2.62 17.00
CA ALA A 120 -1.34 2.81 17.40
C ALA A 120 -1.91 1.57 18.10
N LEU A 121 -1.59 0.37 17.58
CA LEU A 121 -2.04 -0.89 18.15
C LEU A 121 -1.41 -1.16 19.53
N SER A 122 -0.09 -0.99 19.66
CA SER A 122 0.61 -1.21 20.94
C SER A 122 0.18 -0.21 22.02
N ALA A 123 -0.07 1.05 21.67
CA ALA A 123 -0.57 2.04 22.62
C ALA A 123 -1.97 1.72 23.14
N ARG A 124 -2.87 1.23 22.28
CA ARG A 124 -4.20 0.76 22.72
C ARG A 124 -4.12 -0.48 23.61
N LEU A 125 -3.20 -1.40 23.33
CA LEU A 125 -3.01 -2.59 24.15
C LEU A 125 -2.44 -2.23 25.53
N LYS A 126 -1.52 -1.27 25.61
CA LYS A 126 -0.96 -0.78 26.88
C LYS A 126 -1.99 -0.02 27.73
N TRP A 127 -2.97 0.64 27.12
CA TRP A 127 -4.04 1.34 27.84
C TRP A 127 -5.11 0.40 28.42
N ARG A 128 -5.21 -0.83 27.91
CA ARG A 128 -6.14 -1.87 28.41
C ARG A 128 -5.57 -2.72 29.54
N ARG A 129 -4.28 -2.60 29.85
CA ARG A 129 -3.61 -3.21 31.00
C ARG A 129 -3.44 -2.16 32.09
#